data_AF-X0WH32-F1
#
_entry.id   AF-X0WH32-F1
#
_cell.length_a   1.000
_cell.length_b   1.000
_cell.length_c   1.000
_cell.angle_alpha   90.00
_cell.angle_beta   90.00
_cell.angle_gamma   90.00
#
_symmetry.space_group_name_H-M   'P 1'
#
loop_
_entity.id
_entity.type
_entity.pdbx_description
1 polymer ?
#
loop_
_entity_poly.entity_id
_entity_poly.type
_entity_poly.pdbx_seq_one_letter_code
_entity_poly.pdbx_strand_id
1 'polypeptide(L)'
;MVNTSIDRHRTALTRHQLSRPVQLALSDGLLSPETSAFDYGCGRGGDLRILQRRGFDCDGWDPAHRANATKRIADVVNLGYVVNVIEDPRERIDTLKEAWRLTAKLLVVSAQRTADSKKV
;
A
#
# COMPACT_ATOMS: atom_id res chain seq x y z
N MET A 1 16.28 -23.83 15.64
CA MET A 1 16.00 -22.45 15.19
C MET A 1 15.80 -22.49 13.69
N VAL A 2 14.57 -22.35 13.21
CA VAL A 2 14.29 -22.31 11.78
C VAL A 2 14.23 -20.84 11.38
N ASN A 3 15.22 -20.40 10.62
CA ASN A 3 15.34 -19.06 10.08
C ASN A 3 14.50 -18.96 8.80
N THR A 4 13.20 -18.66 8.94
CA THR A 4 12.31 -18.51 7.80
C THR A 4 12.40 -17.08 7.28
N SER A 5 13.42 -16.81 6.45
CA SER A 5 13.49 -15.56 5.69
C SER A 5 12.23 -15.43 4.84
N ILE A 6 11.36 -14.48 5.17
CA ILE A 6 10.16 -14.21 4.39
C ILE A 6 10.60 -13.66 3.03
N ASP A 7 10.34 -14.46 2.00
CA ASP A 7 10.79 -14.21 0.64
C ASP A 7 9.95 -13.07 0.02
N ARG A 8 10.48 -11.84 0.12
CA ARG A 8 9.82 -10.58 -0.29
C ARG A 8 9.37 -10.58 -1.76
N HIS A 9 9.90 -11.49 -2.57
CA HIS A 9 9.63 -11.58 -4.00
C HIS A 9 8.28 -12.24 -4.37
N ARG A 10 7.58 -12.90 -3.43
CA ARG A 10 6.37 -13.70 -3.76
C ARG A 10 5.03 -12.95 -3.77
N THR A 11 4.97 -11.67 -3.41
CA THR A 11 3.73 -10.88 -3.44
C THR A 11 3.42 -10.21 -4.78
N ALA A 12 4.30 -10.35 -5.78
CA ALA A 12 4.15 -9.73 -7.08
C ALA A 12 3.36 -10.58 -8.11
N LEU A 13 2.24 -11.18 -7.71
CA LEU A 13 1.27 -11.69 -8.69
C LEU A 13 0.64 -10.50 -9.41
N THR A 14 0.76 -10.46 -10.74
CA THR A 14 0.14 -9.47 -11.63
C THR A 14 -1.38 -9.58 -11.53
N ARG A 15 -1.98 -8.94 -10.52
CA ARG A 15 -3.42 -8.85 -10.38
C ARG A 15 -3.95 -7.90 -11.46
N HIS A 16 -4.93 -8.37 -12.23
CA HIS A 16 -5.72 -7.53 -13.14
C HIS A 16 -6.80 -6.72 -12.40
N GLN A 17 -6.74 -6.71 -11.07
CA GLN A 17 -7.72 -6.11 -10.19
C GLN A 17 -6.99 -5.27 -9.14
N LEU A 18 -7.65 -4.20 -8.70
CA LEU A 18 -7.20 -3.38 -7.59
C LEU A 18 -7.03 -4.21 -6.32
N SER A 19 -6.16 -3.82 -5.39
CA SER A 19 -6.10 -4.44 -4.07
C SER A 19 -7.41 -4.22 -3.30
N ARG A 20 -7.71 -5.12 -2.36
CA ARG A 20 -8.92 -5.04 -1.52
C ARG A 20 -9.08 -3.68 -0.81
N PRO A 21 -8.06 -3.09 -0.16
CA PRO A 21 -8.22 -1.77 0.47
C PRO A 21 -8.61 -0.68 -0.54
N VAL A 22 -8.00 -0.67 -1.72
CA VAL A 22 -8.31 0.32 -2.76
C VAL A 22 -9.71 0.11 -3.33
N GLN A 23 -10.15 -1.15 -3.53
CA GLN A 23 -11.51 -1.46 -3.94
C GLN A 23 -12.55 -0.93 -2.94
N LEU A 24 -12.32 -1.13 -1.64
CA LEU A 24 -13.22 -0.65 -0.58
C LEU A 24 -13.25 0.87 -0.50
N ALA A 25 -12.08 1.53 -0.56
CA ALA A 25 -12.03 2.98 -0.56
C ALA A 25 -12.80 3.60 -1.74
N LEU A 26 -12.76 2.96 -2.92
CA LEU A 26 -13.56 3.38 -4.07
C LEU A 26 -15.06 3.10 -3.87
N SER A 27 -15.44 1.91 -3.40
CA SER A 27 -16.85 1.56 -3.22
C SER A 27 -17.55 2.44 -2.19
N ASP A 28 -16.80 2.87 -1.18
CA ASP A 28 -17.30 3.68 -0.07
C ASP A 28 -17.24 5.18 -0.39
N GLY A 29 -16.78 5.56 -1.59
CA GLY A 29 -16.66 6.96 -2.03
C GLY A 29 -15.55 7.74 -1.32
N LEU A 30 -14.64 7.04 -0.61
CA LEU A 30 -13.54 7.63 0.13
C LEU A 30 -12.34 7.98 -0.76
N LEU A 31 -12.21 7.28 -1.89
CA LEU A 31 -11.28 7.58 -2.97
C LEU A 31 -12.10 7.93 -4.22
N SER A 32 -11.86 9.11 -4.79
CA SER A 32 -12.57 9.58 -6.00
C SER A 32 -11.60 10.29 -6.96
N PRO A 33 -11.98 10.50 -8.24
CA PRO A 33 -11.16 11.22 -9.21
C PRO A 33 -10.80 12.66 -8.78
N GLU A 34 -11.56 13.25 -7.88
CA GLU A 34 -11.34 14.60 -7.32
C GLU A 34 -10.33 14.61 -6.17
N THR A 35 -9.89 13.45 -5.70
CA THR A 35 -8.90 13.30 -4.64
C THR A 35 -7.58 12.79 -5.19
N SER A 36 -6.48 13.37 -4.71
CA SER A 36 -5.14 12.84 -4.98
C SER A 36 -4.88 11.59 -4.13
N ALA A 37 -4.23 10.58 -4.70
CA ALA A 37 -3.92 9.33 -4.01
C ALA A 37 -2.41 9.03 -3.98
N PHE A 38 -1.93 8.47 -2.87
CA PHE A 38 -0.57 7.98 -2.76
C PHE A 38 -0.54 6.56 -2.19
N ASP A 39 0.09 5.64 -2.91
CA ASP A 39 0.23 4.24 -2.48
C ASP A 39 1.62 4.01 -1.86
N TYR A 40 1.67 3.94 -0.52
CA TYR A 40 2.89 3.71 0.24
C TYR A 40 3.17 2.20 0.30
N GLY A 41 4.29 1.79 -0.27
CA GLY A 41 4.61 0.38 -0.49
C GLY A 41 3.82 -0.22 -1.65
N CYS A 42 3.70 0.52 -2.75
CA CYS A 42 2.88 0.12 -3.92
C CYS A 42 3.38 -1.14 -4.65
N GLY A 43 4.52 -1.71 -4.23
CA GLY A 43 5.18 -2.82 -4.89
C GLY A 43 5.46 -2.49 -6.36
N ARG A 44 5.03 -3.39 -7.25
CA ARG A 44 5.15 -3.19 -8.71
C ARG A 44 4.14 -2.19 -9.29
N GLY A 45 3.36 -1.46 -8.49
CA GLY A 45 2.43 -0.41 -8.97
C GLY A 45 1.19 -0.95 -9.69
N GLY A 46 0.64 -2.09 -9.26
CA GLY A 46 -0.56 -2.68 -9.84
C GLY A 46 -1.77 -1.76 -9.75
N ASP A 47 -2.03 -1.26 -8.54
CA ASP A 47 -3.17 -0.35 -8.28
C ASP A 47 -2.98 0.98 -9.00
N LEU A 48 -1.78 1.56 -8.94
CA LEU A 48 -1.43 2.79 -9.64
C LEU A 48 -1.76 2.73 -11.14
N ARG A 49 -1.33 1.66 -11.84
CA ARG A 49 -1.62 1.51 -13.28
C ARG A 49 -3.12 1.43 -13.58
N ILE A 50 -3.91 0.82 -12.69
CA ILE A 50 -5.35 0.71 -12.89
C ILE A 50 -6.03 2.06 -12.61
N LEU A 51 -5.66 2.72 -11.51
CA LEU A 51 -6.20 4.04 -11.12
C LEU A 51 -5.85 5.12 -12.14
N GLN A 52 -4.60 5.19 -12.61
CA GLN A 52 -4.16 6.14 -13.64
C GLN A 52 -4.93 5.95 -14.96
N ARG A 53 -5.16 4.71 -15.39
CA ARG A 53 -6.00 4.43 -16.58
C ARG A 53 -7.46 4.83 -16.39
N ARG A 54 -7.92 4.98 -15.15
CA ARG A 54 -9.26 5.47 -14.81
C ARG A 54 -9.31 6.98 -14.55
N GLY A 55 -8.20 7.70 -14.75
CA GLY A 55 -8.14 9.16 -14.63
C GLY A 55 -7.90 9.69 -13.22
N PHE A 56 -7.48 8.85 -12.26
CA PHE A 56 -7.13 9.30 -10.92
C PHE A 56 -5.75 9.97 -10.90
N ASP A 57 -5.60 11.08 -10.17
CA ASP A 57 -4.30 11.58 -9.76
C ASP A 57 -3.73 10.68 -8.67
N CYS A 58 -2.84 9.76 -9.06
CA CYS A 58 -2.16 8.92 -8.09
C CYS A 58 -0.69 8.65 -8.44
N ASP A 59 0.12 8.52 -7.39
CA ASP A 59 1.51 8.03 -7.46
C ASP A 59 1.81 7.09 -6.28
N GLY A 60 3.00 6.53 -6.23
CA GLY A 60 3.39 5.68 -5.12
C GLY A 60 4.88 5.41 -5.07
N TRP A 61 5.30 4.99 -3.88
CA TRP A 61 6.68 4.67 -3.55
C TRP A 61 6.76 3.25 -3.02
N ASP A 62 7.86 2.58 -3.32
CA ASP A 62 8.17 1.26 -2.78
C ASP A 62 9.69 1.13 -2.65
N PRO A 63 10.23 0.68 -1.50
CA PRO A 63 11.67 0.62 -1.30
C PRO A 63 12.37 -0.40 -2.20
N ALA A 64 11.68 -1.44 -2.67
CA ALA A 64 12.25 -2.49 -3.51
C ALA A 64 12.01 -2.25 -5.01
N HIS A 65 10.90 -1.60 -5.37
CA HIS A 65 10.45 -1.49 -6.76
C HIS A 65 10.43 -0.06 -7.32
N ARG A 66 10.33 0.96 -6.46
CA ARG A 66 10.26 2.39 -6.84
C ARG A 66 11.02 3.26 -5.85
N ALA A 67 12.25 2.86 -5.49
CA ALA A 67 13.02 3.52 -4.43
C ALA A 67 13.32 5.00 -4.72
N ASN A 68 13.46 5.34 -6.01
CA ASN A 68 13.74 6.70 -6.48
C ASN A 68 12.47 7.57 -6.65
N ALA A 69 11.27 7.02 -6.44
CA ALA A 69 10.05 7.83 -6.48
C ALA A 69 10.03 8.79 -5.28
N THR A 70 9.52 9.99 -5.49
CA THR A 70 9.39 10.97 -4.40
C THR A 70 8.15 10.65 -3.58
N LYS A 71 8.31 10.52 -2.27
CA LYS A 71 7.18 10.50 -1.35
C LYS A 71 6.52 11.88 -1.35
N ARG A 72 5.22 11.94 -1.60
CA ARG A 72 4.45 13.19 -1.67
C ARG A 72 3.20 13.13 -0.81
N ILE A 73 2.73 14.30 -0.38
CA ILE A 73 1.44 14.42 0.29
C ILE A 73 0.31 14.13 -0.72
N ALA A 74 -0.74 13.46 -0.25
CA ALA A 74 -1.96 13.20 -1.01
C ALA A 74 -3.19 13.22 -0.08
N ASP A 75 -4.37 13.45 -0.66
CA ASP A 75 -5.65 13.40 0.06
C ASP A 75 -5.85 12.02 0.70
N VAL A 76 -5.64 10.96 -0.09
CA VAL A 76 -5.80 9.57 0.34
C VAL A 76 -4.46 8.85 0.26
N VAL A 77 -3.95 8.36 1.39
CA VAL A 77 -2.76 7.50 1.41
C VAL A 77 -3.18 6.07 1.71
N ASN A 78 -2.75 5.13 0.87
CA ASN A 78 -2.92 3.70 1.11
C ASN A 78 -1.62 3.11 1.69
N LEU A 79 -1.71 2.54 2.89
CA LEU A 79 -0.67 1.71 3.52
C LEU A 79 -1.14 0.25 3.50
N GLY A 80 -1.27 -0.29 2.28
CA GLY A 80 -1.86 -1.60 2.03
C GLY A 80 -0.88 -2.73 2.36
N TYR A 81 -1.10 -3.44 3.46
CA TYR A 81 -0.32 -4.64 3.87
C TYR A 81 1.17 -4.42 4.13
N VAL A 82 1.69 -3.20 4.05
CA VAL A 82 3.12 -2.89 4.31
C VAL A 82 3.53 -3.29 5.73
N VAL A 83 2.67 -3.03 6.71
CA VAL A 83 2.94 -3.39 8.12
C VAL A 83 3.12 -4.88 8.34
N ASN A 84 2.58 -5.73 7.45
CA ASN A 84 2.69 -7.18 7.57
C ASN A 84 4.13 -7.69 7.31
N VAL A 85 4.91 -6.97 6.50
CA VAL A 85 6.26 -7.41 6.08
C VAL A 85 7.39 -6.75 6.88
N ILE A 86 7.04 -5.87 7.82
CA ILE A 86 7.99 -5.25 8.74
C ILE A 86 8.02 -6.09 10.03
N GLU A 87 9.20 -6.52 10.47
CA GLU A 87 9.33 -7.39 11.66
C GLU A 87 9.44 -6.58 12.95
N ASP A 88 10.25 -5.52 12.95
CA ASP A 88 10.47 -4.67 14.12
C ASP A 88 9.22 -3.82 14.43
N PRO A 89 8.61 -3.94 15.62
CA PRO A 89 7.50 -3.09 16.03
C PRO A 89 7.80 -1.58 15.98
N ARG A 90 9.05 -1.17 16.21
CA ARG A 90 9.46 0.25 16.13
C ARG A 90 9.43 0.74 14.69
N GLU A 91 9.98 -0.05 13.75
CA GLU A 91 9.92 0.25 12.32
C GLU A 91 8.47 0.30 11.80
N ARG A 92 7.57 -0.55 12.32
CA ARG A 92 6.13 -0.47 12.00
C ARG A 92 5.52 0.86 12.44
N ILE A 93 5.82 1.31 13.66
CA ILE A 93 5.33 2.58 14.19
C ILE A 93 5.85 3.74 13.34
N ASP A 94 7.13 3.73 13.00
CA ASP A 94 7.74 4.80 12.23
C ASP A 94 7.20 4.84 10.79
N THR A 95 6.99 3.67 10.17
CA THR A 95 6.34 3.57 8.87
C THR A 95 4.91 4.10 8.88
N LEU A 96 4.14 3.79 9.94
CA LEU A 96 2.78 4.30 10.08
C LEU A 96 2.75 5.82 10.25
N LYS A 97 3.68 6.38 11.06
CA LYS A 97 3.83 7.83 11.24
C LYS A 97 4.23 8.51 9.94
N GLU A 98 5.18 7.94 9.18
CA GLU A 98 5.60 8.44 7.88
C GLU A 98 4.40 8.49 6.91
N ALA A 99 3.65 7.40 6.80
CA ALA A 99 2.45 7.33 5.96
C ALA A 99 1.42 8.38 6.38
N TRP A 100 1.18 8.56 7.68
CA TRP A 100 0.29 9.60 8.20
C TRP A 100 0.75 11.02 7.88
N ARG A 101 2.06 11.31 7.91
CA ARG A 101 2.59 12.63 7.52
C ARG A 101 2.37 12.96 6.04
N LEU A 102 2.19 11.95 5.20
CA LEU A 102 1.87 12.11 3.78
C LEU A 102 0.35 12.23 3.55
N THR A 103 -0.48 12.01 4.57
CA THR A 103 -1.94 12.06 4.47
C THR A 103 -2.47 13.46 4.73
N ALA A 104 -3.24 13.99 3.77
CA ALA A 104 -3.98 15.24 3.96
C ALA A 104 -5.42 15.01 4.47
N LYS A 105 -6.09 13.92 4.11
CA LYS A 105 -7.49 13.66 4.51
C LYS A 105 -7.73 12.27 5.09
N LEU A 106 -7.28 11.21 4.42
CA LEU A 106 -7.56 9.82 4.81
C LEU A 106 -6.32 8.93 4.69
N LEU A 107 -6.02 8.18 5.75
CA LEU A 107 -5.05 7.09 5.73
C LEU A 107 -5.80 5.76 5.76
N VAL A 108 -5.66 4.97 4.70
CA VAL A 108 -6.16 3.60 4.62
C VAL A 108 -5.06 2.66 5.10
N VAL A 109 -5.30 1.94 6.19
CA VAL A 109 -4.34 0.95 6.74
C VAL A 109 -4.95 -0.44 6.63
N SER A 110 -4.20 -1.38 6.04
CA SER A 110 -4.61 -2.78 5.97
C SER A 110 -3.52 -3.68 6.54
N ALA A 111 -3.93 -4.60 7.40
CA ALA A 111 -3.09 -5.63 7.96
C ALA A 111 -3.81 -6.99 7.89
N GLN A 112 -3.04 -8.07 7.84
CA GLN A 112 -3.60 -9.42 7.97
C GLN A 112 -3.15 -9.98 9.30
N ARG A 113 -4.07 -10.58 10.05
CA ARG A 113 -3.72 -11.29 11.27
C ARG A 113 -3.09 -12.62 10.86
N THR A 114 -2.09 -13.08 11.60
CA THR A 114 -1.36 -14.33 11.31
C THR A 114 -2.28 -15.55 11.18
N ALA A 115 -3.45 -15.52 11.83
CA ALA A 115 -4.51 -16.55 11.73
C ALA A 115 -5.25 -16.59 10.38
N ASP A 116 -5.17 -15.52 9.57
CA ASP A 116 -5.85 -15.40 8.27
C ASP A 116 -4.91 -15.74 7.09
N SER A 117 -3.66 -16.06 7.38
CA SER A 117 -2.70 -16.56 6.38
C SER A 117 -3.16 -17.95 5.96
N LYS A 118 -3.94 -18.05 4.87
CA LYS A 118 -4.20 -19.35 4.25
C LYS A 118 -2.85 -20.04 4.05
N LYS A 119 -2.67 -21.19 4.72
CA LYS A 119 -1.64 -22.16 4.32
C LYS A 119 -1.87 -22.44 2.85
N VAL A 120 -0.99 -21.90 2.01
CA VAL A 120 -0.80 -22.36 0.64
C VAL A 120 0.04 -23.61 0.71
#